data_AF-A0A2N9MYA3-F1
#
_entry.id   AF-A0A2N9MYA3-F1
#
_cell.length_a   1.000
_cell.length_b   1.000
_cell.length_c   1.000
_cell.angle_alpha   90.00
_cell.angle_beta   90.00
_cell.angle_gamma   90.00
#
_symmetry.space_group_name_H-M   'P 1'
#
loop_
_entity.id
_entity.type
_entity.pdbx_description
1 polymer ?
#
loop_
_entity_poly.entity_id
_entity_poly.type
_entity_poly.pdbx_seq_one_letter_code
_entity_poly.pdbx_strand_id
1 'polypeptide(L)'
;MSENRSLAVLEVLVHLSGTLPDKYLLGAAGIPEDVAIERIADKDLPEGWSALSPREQLATRLLGDVWVAQQRSAVLSVPSVILGERNYVLNPAHSDFARIEFAQPETFRFDLRLISREPPLTDKEANRELV
;
A
#
# COMPACT_ATOMS: atom_id res chain seq x y z
N MET A 1 -0.32 -4.62 -3.33
CA MET A 1 -1.74 -4.50 -2.95
C MET A 1 -1.85 -4.48 -1.44
N SER A 2 -2.99 -4.08 -0.88
CA SER A 2 -3.22 -4.01 0.56
C SER A 2 -4.49 -4.77 0.93
N GLU A 3 -4.54 -5.30 2.16
CA GLU A 3 -5.70 -6.04 2.71
C GLU A 3 -6.97 -5.19 2.71
N ASN A 4 -6.82 -3.91 3.04
CA ASN A 4 -7.92 -2.96 3.13
C ASN A 4 -7.74 -1.77 2.19
N ARG A 5 -8.87 -1.21 1.71
CA ARG A 5 -8.89 0.02 0.91
C ARG A 5 -8.24 1.18 1.66
N SER A 6 -8.50 1.30 2.96
CA SER A 6 -7.90 2.30 3.85
C SER A 6 -6.38 2.22 3.88
N LEU A 7 -5.83 1.01 3.97
CA LEU A 7 -4.39 0.80 3.96
C LEU A 7 -3.78 1.17 2.61
N ALA A 8 -4.41 0.79 1.50
CA ALA A 8 -3.94 1.17 0.16
C ALA A 8 -3.88 2.70 -0.01
N VAL A 9 -4.89 3.41 0.50
CA VAL A 9 -4.93 4.87 0.52
C VAL A 9 -3.80 5.43 1.38
N LEU A 10 -3.58 4.87 2.57
CA LEU A 10 -2.53 5.31 3.49
C LEU A 10 -1.13 5.07 2.94
N GLU A 11 -0.87 3.90 2.34
CA GLU A 11 0.39 3.57 1.67
C GLU A 11 0.72 4.59 0.59
N VAL A 12 -0.26 5.02 -0.20
CA VAL A 12 -0.05 6.12 -1.17
C VAL A 12 0.25 7.42 -0.43
N LEU A 13 -0.57 7.82 0.56
CA LEU A 13 -0.42 9.10 1.26
C LEU A 13 0.94 9.27 1.94
N VAL A 14 1.45 8.24 2.64
CA VAL A 14 2.73 8.36 3.34
C VAL A 14 3.93 8.38 2.39
N HIS A 15 3.80 7.78 1.21
CA HIS A 15 4.85 7.74 0.20
C HIS A 15 4.75 8.88 -0.83
N LEU A 16 3.70 9.72 -0.75
CA LEU A 16 3.58 10.90 -1.59
C LEU A 16 4.70 11.90 -1.29
N SER A 17 5.54 12.13 -2.29
CA SER A 17 6.59 13.14 -2.26
C SER A 17 6.12 14.37 -3.05
N GLY A 18 5.29 15.23 -2.44
CA GLY A 18 4.84 16.48 -3.07
C GLY A 18 3.40 16.45 -3.56
N THR A 19 3.19 16.67 -4.87
CA THR A 19 1.85 16.85 -5.46
C THR A 19 1.12 15.53 -5.70
N LEU A 20 -0.19 15.55 -5.49
CA LEU A 20 -1.07 14.43 -5.77
C LEU A 20 -1.42 14.41 -7.27
N PRO A 21 -1.14 13.34 -8.02
CA PRO A 21 -1.70 13.11 -9.34
C PRO A 21 -3.24 13.25 -9.37
N ASP A 22 -3.77 13.91 -10.39
CA ASP A 22 -5.21 14.21 -10.48
C ASP A 22 -6.09 12.98 -10.72
N LYS A 23 -5.49 11.83 -11.06
CA LYS A 23 -6.21 10.64 -11.52
C LYS A 23 -5.66 9.38 -10.86
N TYR A 24 -6.38 8.91 -9.85
CA TYR A 24 -6.15 7.61 -9.25
C TYR A 24 -7.24 6.62 -9.66
N LEU A 25 -6.84 5.36 -9.69
CA LEU A 25 -7.73 4.22 -9.84
C LEU A 25 -7.56 3.31 -8.63
N LEU A 26 -8.68 2.84 -8.08
CA LEU A 26 -8.69 1.83 -7.04
C LEU A 26 -9.05 0.49 -7.69
N GLY A 27 -8.07 -0.41 -7.76
CA GLY A 27 -8.28 -1.79 -8.20
C GLY A 27 -8.53 -2.73 -7.02
N ALA A 28 -9.29 -3.79 -7.27
CA ALA A 28 -9.45 -4.91 -6.35
C ALA A 28 -9.04 -6.20 -7.06
N ALA A 29 -8.49 -7.14 -6.29
CA ALA A 29 -8.19 -8.48 -6.78
C ALA A 29 -8.84 -9.53 -5.88
N GLY A 30 -9.52 -10.49 -6.49
CA GLY A 30 -9.98 -11.72 -5.87
C GLY A 30 -8.90 -12.78 -6.00
N ILE A 31 -8.48 -13.35 -4.87
CA ILE A 31 -7.58 -14.50 -4.83
C ILE A 31 -8.46 -15.71 -4.47
N PRO A 32 -8.57 -16.71 -5.36
CA PRO A 32 -9.30 -17.95 -5.05
C PRO A 32 -8.78 -18.61 -3.77
N GLU A 33 -9.66 -19.22 -2.97
CA GLU A 33 -9.32 -19.80 -1.66
C GLU A 33 -8.24 -20.88 -1.72
N ASP A 34 -8.11 -21.55 -2.86
CA ASP A 34 -7.15 -22.63 -3.11
C ASP A 34 -5.83 -22.15 -3.74
N VAL A 35 -5.69 -20.84 -4.03
CA VAL A 35 -4.41 -20.25 -4.38
C VAL A 35 -3.61 -20.00 -3.10
N ALA A 36 -2.44 -20.63 -3.00
CA ALA A 36 -1.59 -20.52 -1.83
C ALA A 36 -1.08 -19.08 -1.63
N ILE A 37 -1.27 -18.57 -0.41
CA ILE A 37 -0.70 -17.31 0.05
C ILE A 37 0.43 -17.60 1.03
N GLU A 38 1.67 -17.32 0.64
CA GLU A 38 2.81 -17.40 1.56
C GLU A 38 2.75 -16.21 2.53
N ARG A 39 3.02 -16.44 3.82
CA ARG A 39 2.91 -15.42 4.86
C ARG A 39 4.23 -15.27 5.61
N ILE A 40 4.79 -14.07 5.58
CA ILE A 40 5.94 -13.70 6.43
C ILE A 40 5.40 -13.12 7.73
N ALA A 41 5.76 -13.70 8.88
CA ALA A 41 5.45 -13.10 10.17
C ALA A 41 6.46 -12.00 10.51
N ASP A 42 6.07 -11.06 11.36
CA ASP A 42 6.93 -9.94 11.78
C ASP A 42 8.25 -10.40 12.40
N LYS A 43 8.23 -11.54 13.12
CA LYS A 43 9.42 -12.16 13.71
C LYS A 43 10.40 -12.74 12.67
N ASP A 44 9.93 -13.00 11.45
CA ASP A 44 10.72 -13.57 10.37
C ASP A 44 11.33 -12.45 9.48
N LEU A 45 11.00 -11.19 9.77
CA LEU A 45 11.61 -10.04 9.15
C LEU A 45 12.90 -9.64 9.88
N PRO A 46 13.81 -8.93 9.18
CA PRO A 46 15.03 -8.42 9.80
C PRO A 46 14.72 -7.55 11.01
N GLU A 47 15.63 -7.54 12.00
CA GLU A 47 15.52 -6.61 13.12
C GLU A 47 15.43 -5.17 12.61
N GLY A 48 14.45 -4.42 13.13
CA GLY A 48 14.23 -3.04 12.72
C GLY A 48 13.68 -2.87 11.30
N TRP A 49 13.15 -3.91 10.64
CA TRP A 49 12.66 -3.85 9.25
C TRP A 49 11.72 -2.68 8.93
N SER A 50 10.97 -2.18 9.92
CA SER A 50 10.07 -1.05 9.80
C SER A 50 10.78 0.31 9.79
N ALA A 51 12.09 0.33 10.08
CA ALA A 51 12.91 1.51 9.95
C ALA A 51 13.07 1.87 8.47
N LEU A 52 12.83 3.14 8.14
CA LEU A 52 12.98 3.65 6.77
C LEU A 52 14.45 3.86 6.34
N SER A 53 15.39 3.19 7.01
CA SER A 53 16.82 3.32 6.71
C SER A 53 17.22 2.48 5.48
N PRO A 54 18.24 2.89 4.71
CA PRO A 54 18.66 2.17 3.50
C PRO A 54 19.01 0.69 3.73
N ARG A 55 19.55 0.36 4.91
CA ARG A 55 19.98 -1.01 5.25
C ARG A 55 18.78 -1.96 5.36
N GLU A 56 17.75 -1.56 6.08
CA GLU A 56 16.55 -2.36 6.33
C GLU A 56 15.68 -2.45 5.06
N GLN A 57 15.64 -1.38 4.26
CA GLN A 57 15.05 -1.43 2.92
C GLN A 57 15.77 -2.44 2.01
N LEU A 58 17.10 -2.54 2.07
CA LEU A 58 17.83 -3.53 1.30
C LEU A 58 17.52 -4.96 1.78
N ALA A 59 17.47 -5.18 3.09
CA ALA A 59 17.20 -6.50 3.65
C ALA A 59 15.80 -7.02 3.30
N THR A 60 14.77 -6.17 3.37
CA THR A 60 13.39 -6.52 2.97
C THR A 60 13.25 -6.76 1.46
N ARG A 61 13.98 -6.00 0.62
CA ARG A 61 14.05 -6.26 -0.83
C ARG A 61 14.65 -7.62 -1.14
N LEU A 62 15.77 -7.98 -0.52
CA LEU A 62 16.42 -9.28 -0.73
C LEU A 62 15.49 -10.45 -0.38
N LEU A 63 14.67 -10.33 0.67
CA LEU A 63 13.65 -11.33 1.00
C LEU A 63 12.62 -11.49 -0.12
N GLY A 64 12.14 -10.36 -0.66
CA GLY A 64 11.24 -10.34 -1.81
C GLY A 64 11.88 -10.96 -3.06
N ASP A 65 13.13 -10.61 -3.37
CA ASP A 65 13.88 -11.13 -4.52
C ASP A 65 14.03 -12.66 -4.44
N VAL A 66 14.40 -13.18 -3.27
CA VAL A 66 14.49 -14.63 -3.04
C VAL A 66 13.13 -15.30 -3.22
N TRP A 67 12.06 -14.72 -2.70
CA TRP A 67 10.70 -15.27 -2.87
C TRP A 67 10.28 -15.31 -4.35
N VAL A 68 10.50 -14.21 -5.09
CA VAL A 68 10.19 -14.14 -6.54
C VAL A 68 11.00 -15.17 -7.31
N ALA A 69 12.31 -15.24 -7.06
CA ALA A 69 13.22 -16.15 -7.77
C ALA A 69 12.89 -17.64 -7.53
N GLN A 70 12.43 -17.98 -6.33
CA GLN A 70 12.04 -19.35 -6.01
C GLN A 70 10.64 -19.72 -6.50
N GLN A 71 9.82 -18.75 -6.90
CA GLN A 71 8.45 -18.97 -7.39
C GLN A 71 7.65 -19.92 -6.48
N ARG A 72 7.74 -19.75 -5.15
CA ARG A 72 7.09 -20.66 -4.18
C ARG A 72 5.57 -20.49 -4.11
N SER A 73 5.09 -19.32 -4.47
CA SER A 73 3.67 -18.96 -4.47
C SER A 73 3.43 -17.76 -5.41
N ALA A 74 2.17 -17.58 -5.83
CA ALA A 74 1.77 -16.41 -6.60
C ALA A 74 1.56 -15.16 -5.74
N VAL A 75 1.31 -15.34 -4.44
CA VAL A 75 0.95 -14.27 -3.50
C VAL A 75 1.80 -14.39 -2.23
N LEU A 76 2.46 -13.29 -1.87
CA LEU A 76 3.15 -13.12 -0.60
C LEU A 76 2.44 -12.07 0.24
N SER A 77 2.02 -12.47 1.43
CA SER A 77 1.45 -11.59 2.44
C SER A 77 2.56 -11.12 3.39
N VAL A 78 2.74 -9.81 3.49
CA VAL A 78 3.75 -9.14 4.35
C VAL A 78 3.06 -8.15 5.29
N PRO A 79 3.59 -7.88 6.49
CA PRO A 79 3.07 -6.80 7.33
C PRO A 79 3.28 -5.43 6.66
N SER A 80 2.34 -4.51 6.86
CA SER A 80 2.58 -3.11 6.51
C SER A 80 3.45 -2.45 7.57
N VAL A 81 4.38 -1.60 7.11
CA VAL A 81 5.23 -0.77 8.00
C VAL A 81 4.37 0.25 8.75
N ILE A 82 3.23 0.66 8.17
CA ILE A 82 2.44 1.79 8.65
C ILE A 82 1.44 1.35 9.72
N LEU A 83 0.71 0.26 9.45
CA LEU A 83 -0.32 -0.29 10.33
C LEU A 83 -0.11 -1.81 10.43
N GLY A 84 -0.48 -2.42 11.56
CA GLY A 84 -0.39 -3.87 11.78
C GLY A 84 -1.29 -4.74 10.89
N GLU A 85 -1.84 -4.17 9.82
CA GLU A 85 -2.54 -4.82 8.72
C GLU A 85 -1.52 -5.36 7.69
N ARG A 86 -2.00 -5.97 6.60
CA ARG A 86 -1.12 -6.64 5.63
C ARG A 86 -1.15 -6.04 4.24
N ASN A 87 0.01 -6.11 3.60
CA ASN A 87 0.17 -5.91 2.18
C ASN A 87 0.38 -7.27 1.47
N TYR A 88 0.03 -7.29 0.19
CA TYR A 88 0.16 -8.44 -0.68
C TYR A 88 1.03 -8.08 -1.89
N VAL A 89 2.12 -8.82 -2.05
CA VAL A 89 2.99 -8.79 -3.22
C VAL A 89 2.57 -9.93 -4.14
N LEU A 90 2.35 -9.63 -5.41
CA LEU A 90 1.96 -10.61 -6.41
C LEU A 90 3.15 -10.93 -7.30
N ASN A 91 3.32 -12.20 -7.68
CA ASN A 91 4.37 -12.65 -8.60
C ASN A 91 3.77 -13.04 -9.96
N PRO A 92 3.83 -12.14 -10.97
CA PRO A 92 3.28 -12.41 -12.30
C PRO A 92 3.91 -13.60 -13.04
N ALA A 93 5.12 -14.02 -12.66
CA ALA A 93 5.79 -15.14 -13.28
C ALA A 93 5.30 -16.50 -12.76
N HIS A 94 4.61 -16.53 -11.61
CA HIS A 94 4.08 -17.77 -11.04
C HIS A 94 2.83 -18.24 -11.81
N SER A 95 2.69 -19.55 -12.05
CA SER A 95 1.56 -20.12 -12.81
C SER A 95 0.19 -19.77 -12.23
N ASP A 96 0.04 -19.84 -10.90
CA ASP A 96 -1.22 -19.47 -10.23
C ASP A 96 -1.57 -17.97 -10.32
N PHE A 97 -0.66 -17.08 -10.74
CA PHE A 97 -0.99 -15.66 -10.89
C PHE A 97 -2.12 -15.44 -11.90
N ALA A 98 -2.19 -16.27 -12.95
CA ALA A 98 -3.24 -16.21 -13.96
C ALA A 98 -4.65 -16.49 -13.40
N ARG A 99 -4.74 -17.02 -12.17
CA ARG A 99 -5.98 -17.33 -11.47
C ARG A 99 -6.47 -16.18 -10.59
N ILE A 100 -5.64 -15.14 -10.41
CA ILE A 100 -6.02 -13.95 -9.64
C ILE A 100 -6.97 -13.11 -10.51
N GLU A 101 -8.15 -12.84 -9.98
CA GLU A 101 -9.20 -12.12 -10.70
C GLU A 101 -9.13 -10.63 -10.37
N PHE A 102 -8.84 -9.80 -11.36
CA PHE A 102 -8.83 -8.34 -11.16
C PHE A 102 -10.19 -7.75 -11.52
N ALA A 103 -10.81 -7.07 -10.57
CA ALA A 103 -12.03 -6.32 -10.80
C ALA A 103 -11.76 -5.10 -11.69
N GLN A 104 -12.81 -4.58 -12.34
CA GLN A 104 -12.71 -3.31 -13.05
C GLN A 104 -12.31 -2.20 -12.08
N PRO A 105 -11.23 -1.46 -12.36
CA PRO A 105 -10.78 -0.41 -11.47
C PRO A 105 -11.77 0.74 -11.42
N GLU A 106 -12.01 1.27 -10.23
CA GLU A 106 -12.90 2.41 -10.02
C GLU A 106 -12.09 3.71 -9.97
N THR A 107 -12.67 4.83 -10.42
CA THR A 107 -12.02 6.14 -10.24
C THR A 107 -11.94 6.47 -8.76
N PHE A 108 -10.74 6.79 -8.28
CA PHE A 108 -10.49 7.19 -6.92
C PHE A 108 -10.04 8.64 -6.86
N ARG A 109 -10.60 9.39 -5.92
CA ARG A 109 -10.22 10.78 -5.63
C ARG A 109 -9.89 10.88 -4.16
N PHE A 110 -8.68 11.35 -3.86
CA PHE A 110 -8.35 11.69 -2.48
C PHE A 110 -9.17 12.89 -2.03
N ASP A 111 -9.64 12.84 -0.79
CA ASP A 111 -10.17 14.02 -0.13
C ASP A 111 -9.03 14.99 0.13
N LEU A 112 -9.14 16.21 -0.41
CA LEU A 112 -8.10 17.23 -0.28
C LEU A 112 -7.78 17.58 1.17
N ARG A 113 -8.71 17.35 2.11
CA ARG A 113 -8.48 17.54 3.54
C ARG A 113 -7.43 16.59 4.12
N LEU A 114 -7.14 15.48 3.45
CA LEU A 114 -6.07 14.55 3.85
C LEU A 114 -4.67 15.09 3.52
N ILE A 115 -4.58 16.13 2.68
CA ILE A 115 -3.32 16.63 2.11
C ILE A 115 -3.15 18.12 2.38
N SER A 116 -4.26 18.87 2.52
CA SER A 116 -4.23 20.29 2.82
C SER A 116 -3.68 20.53 4.22
N ARG A 117 -2.69 21.42 4.30
CA ARG A 117 -2.14 21.94 5.55
C ARG A 117 -2.82 23.23 6.00
N GLU A 118 -3.91 23.64 5.34
CA GLU A 118 -4.61 24.86 5.75
C GLU A 118 -5.23 24.67 7.14
N PRO A 119 -4.93 25.56 8.10
CA PRO A 119 -5.66 25.57 9.35
C PRO A 119 -7.14 25.86 9.08
N PRO A 120 -8.06 25.33 9.90
CA PRO A 120 -9.47 25.71 9.79
C PRO A 120 -9.57 27.24 9.86
N LEU A 121 -10.32 27.83 8.93
CA LEU A 121 -10.62 29.27 8.93
C LEU A 121 -11.10 29.65 10.33
N THR A 122 -10.36 30.53 11.00
CA THR A 122 -10.81 31.09 12.27
C THR A 122 -11.83 32.18 11.98
N ASP A 123 -12.85 32.32 12.83
CA ASP A 123 -13.98 33.25 12.68
C ASP A 123 -13.58 34.72 12.39
N LYS A 124 -12.30 35.08 12.59
CA LYS A 124 -11.76 36.42 12.29
C LYS A 124 -11.57 36.70 10.80
N GLU A 125 -11.45 35.68 9.95
CA GLU A 125 -11.23 35.86 8.50
C GLU A 125 -12.56 35.92 7.72
N ALA A 126 -13.59 35.21 8.17
CA ALA A 126 -14.93 35.25 7.56
C ALA A 126 -15.60 36.64 7.61
N ASN A 127 -15.20 37.49 8.57
CA ASN A 127 -15.76 38.83 8.75
C ASN A 127 -14.98 39.94 8.02
N ARG A 128 -13.93 39.59 7.27
CA ARG A 128 -13.08 40.56 6.56
C ARG A 128 -13.39 40.68 5.06
N GLU A 129 -14.20 39.78 4.51
CA GLU A 129 -14.65 39.82 3.10
C GLU A 129 -16.04 40.48 2.90
N LEU A 130 -16.63 41.06 3.96
CA LEU A 130 -17.94 41.73 3.92
C LEU A 130 -17.89 43.25 4.15
N VAL A 131 -16.74 43.91 3.92
CA VAL A 131 -16.62 45.39 3.97
C VAL A 131 -16.01 45.93 2.70
#